data_AF-A0A920V2H8-F1
#
_entry.id   AF-A0A920V2H8-F1
#
_cell.length_a   1.000
_cell.length_b   1.000
_cell.length_c   1.000
_cell.angle_alpha   90.00
_cell.angle_beta   90.00
_cell.angle_gamma   90.00
#
_symmetry.space_group_name_H-M   'P 1'
#
loop_
_entity.id
_entity.type
_entity.pdbx_description
1 polymer ?
#
loop_
_entity_poly.entity_id
_entity_poly.type
_entity_poly.pdbx_seq_one_letter_code
_entity_poly.pdbx_strand_id
1 'polypeptide(L)'
;MALETYNANKALFDQHRDEVPADLVLFVCERHIAGGGDENHDRVEDILRGWVVKHSESKQFDDQTKAKVQLLLARNFAKSQRYDLARSEFTTVKNRYGETPQAIEAEFGIGETFLAQKVYDQAELVFEKLANSRELDVVIRAEFLRGVLSHRRGDRDEARAIFRGVLDRVPSITLANQALYSLSEVYRDEERYIDQLNLLRTVGRLGRNSKRTHTPGLPLSIVVQDSDLGISRGHNRIPVIVTTEPGGDVERVFLISGGAGKGLFRVDLATELGPVKKGDRKLQVTGKDKIRCDYPDKFKQEFKRVPLSDVDIIIAADGQFAVSSSRIIDSKEETFSERLEREAREREQADLRVSQQRPSSQIKPGNPIYLRVKDKDRDFGDEFDQIVIKLTAESGDEVQVQLKETSPHSGVFEGTAATGELPAGAQASDTAIQHSPLMAIDRDPKTFWQSEPDGATPKQLTIDMKDLKLVSRIRLTSPDPENQVPVRGVLYGSNDGRFWFRLAGNPPQATAVEVFPRPEAAVAAGDGQKGPKRPRRRKRLSRTPLPWTMIRWLSGSTTEITPASRTGARLSAWVAIPSPSRRRWSTS
;
A
#
# COMPACT_ATOMS: atom_id res chain seq x y z
N MET A 1 -2.70 20.63 12.56
CA MET A 1 -3.29 21.44 13.65
C MET A 1 -2.76 22.88 13.69
N ALA A 2 -1.58 23.20 14.23
CA ALA A 2 -1.15 24.62 14.40
C ALA A 2 -1.12 25.47 13.11
N LEU A 3 -0.65 24.89 12.00
CA LEU A 3 -0.62 25.57 10.70
C LEU A 3 -2.02 25.76 10.10
N GLU A 4 -2.92 24.80 10.28
CA GLU A 4 -4.31 24.88 9.81
C GLU A 4 -5.06 25.97 10.58
N THR A 5 -4.85 26.05 11.89
CA THR A 5 -5.42 27.12 12.73
C THR A 5 -4.90 28.50 12.32
N TYR A 6 -3.61 28.64 12.04
CA TYR A 6 -3.05 29.88 11.50
C TYR A 6 -3.70 30.27 10.18
N ASN A 7 -3.76 29.33 9.23
CA ASN A 7 -4.32 29.59 7.90
C ASN A 7 -5.80 30.01 7.97
N ALA A 8 -6.59 29.39 8.85
CA ALA A 8 -7.98 29.76 9.07
C ALA A 8 -8.16 31.16 9.70
N ASN A 9 -7.15 31.67 10.42
CA ASN A 9 -7.22 32.92 11.17
C ASN A 9 -6.19 33.97 10.68
N LYS A 10 -5.73 33.87 9.43
CA LYS A 10 -4.66 34.73 8.88
C LYS A 10 -4.98 36.23 8.99
N ALA A 11 -6.23 36.61 8.71
CA ALA A 11 -6.66 38.01 8.81
C ALA A 11 -6.63 38.53 10.25
N LEU A 12 -7.00 37.71 11.22
CA LEU A 12 -6.97 38.06 12.65
C LEU A 12 -5.52 38.20 13.13
N PHE A 13 -4.64 37.30 12.69
CA PHE A 13 -3.20 37.42 12.95
C PHE A 13 -2.65 38.73 12.37
N ASP A 14 -2.98 39.08 11.13
CA ASP A 14 -2.49 40.30 10.49
C ASP A 14 -2.93 41.58 11.24
N GLN A 15 -4.12 41.59 11.83
CA GLN A 15 -4.62 42.70 12.65
C GLN A 15 -3.92 42.83 14.01
N HIS A 16 -3.56 41.70 14.64
CA HIS A 16 -3.02 41.65 16.01
C HIS A 16 -1.56 41.18 16.08
N ARG A 17 -0.82 41.22 14.97
CA ARG A 17 0.54 40.64 14.86
C ARG A 17 1.56 41.20 15.84
N ASP A 18 1.30 42.39 16.39
CA ASP A 18 2.17 43.03 17.37
C ASP A 18 1.80 42.72 18.83
N GLU A 19 0.63 42.12 19.06
CA GLU A 19 0.10 41.79 20.39
C GLU A 19 0.27 40.31 20.72
N VAL A 20 0.60 39.50 19.72
CA VAL A 20 0.79 38.06 19.85
C VAL A 20 2.17 37.71 20.45
N PRO A 21 2.30 36.54 21.10
CA PRO A 21 3.59 36.05 21.58
C PRO A 21 4.62 35.94 20.46
N ALA A 22 5.87 36.28 20.77
CA ALA A 22 6.98 36.21 19.80
C ALA A 22 7.16 34.80 19.20
N ASP A 23 6.89 33.74 19.97
CA ASP A 23 6.95 32.36 19.48
C ASP A 23 5.94 32.09 18.34
N LEU A 24 4.75 32.71 18.38
CA LEU A 24 3.77 32.59 17.30
C LEU A 24 4.24 33.33 16.05
N VAL A 25 4.83 34.52 16.21
CA VAL A 25 5.42 35.29 15.12
C VAL A 25 6.55 34.50 14.44
N LEU A 26 7.46 33.94 15.24
CA LEU A 26 8.56 33.10 14.76
C LEU A 26 8.04 31.86 14.00
N PHE A 27 7.08 31.14 14.59
CA PHE A 27 6.46 29.97 13.95
C PHE A 27 5.87 30.31 12.58
N VAL A 28 5.08 31.40 12.49
CA VAL A 28 4.46 31.84 11.22
C VAL A 28 5.53 32.18 10.20
N CYS A 29 6.55 32.92 10.60
CA CYS A 29 7.63 33.34 9.70
C CYS A 29 8.45 32.15 9.20
N GLU A 30 8.79 31.19 10.07
CA GLU A 30 9.49 29.95 9.68
C GLU A 30 8.69 29.15 8.63
N ARG A 31 7.36 29.12 8.74
CA ARG A 31 6.49 28.44 7.76
C ARG A 31 6.48 29.14 6.41
N HIS A 32 6.43 30.46 6.40
CA HIS A 32 6.53 31.23 5.15
C HIS A 32 7.91 31.08 4.50
N ILE A 33 9.01 31.12 5.27
CA ILE A 33 10.35 30.85 4.76
C ILE A 33 10.44 29.44 4.15
N ALA A 34 9.87 28.44 4.81
CA ALA A 34 9.85 27.06 4.31
C ALA A 34 8.99 26.89 3.05
N GLY A 35 7.91 27.69 2.91
CA GLY A 35 7.10 27.73 1.70
C GLY A 35 7.84 28.29 0.49
N GLY A 36 8.88 29.12 0.70
CA GLY A 36 9.68 29.75 -0.35
C GLY A 36 8.89 30.74 -1.22
N GLY A 37 9.57 31.35 -2.18
CA GLY A 37 8.96 32.33 -3.10
C GLY A 37 8.97 33.77 -2.55
N ASP A 38 9.05 34.73 -3.47
CA ASP A 38 9.31 36.14 -3.15
C ASP A 38 8.22 36.74 -2.26
N GLU A 39 6.93 36.48 -2.55
CA GLU A 39 5.81 36.97 -1.72
C GLU A 39 5.88 36.51 -0.27
N ASN A 40 6.30 35.26 -0.03
CA ASN A 40 6.45 34.72 1.32
C ASN A 40 7.63 35.37 2.03
N HIS A 41 8.74 35.59 1.33
CA HIS A 41 9.92 36.25 1.88
C HIS A 41 9.67 37.73 2.21
N ASP A 42 8.92 38.45 1.37
CA ASP A 42 8.54 39.84 1.58
C ASP A 42 7.57 39.97 2.76
N ARG A 43 6.61 39.05 2.89
CA ARG A 43 5.71 38.99 4.04
C ARG A 43 6.46 38.74 5.35
N VAL A 44 7.43 37.82 5.34
CA VAL A 44 8.28 37.55 6.51
C VAL A 44 9.09 38.78 6.88
N GLU A 45 9.64 39.48 5.89
CA GLU A 45 10.38 40.72 6.11
C GLU A 45 9.49 41.80 6.75
N ASP A 46 8.28 42.05 6.23
CA ASP A 46 7.34 43.03 6.79
C ASP A 46 7.00 42.70 8.25
N ILE A 47 6.65 41.44 8.54
CA ILE A 47 6.31 41.00 9.90
C ILE A 47 7.50 41.18 10.85
N LEU A 48 8.68 40.66 10.49
CA LEU A 48 9.84 40.65 11.38
C LEU A 48 10.44 42.06 11.54
N ARG A 49 10.53 42.86 10.47
CA ARG A 49 11.00 44.25 10.57
C ARG A 49 10.04 45.09 11.43
N GLY A 50 8.73 44.96 11.21
CA GLY A 50 7.71 45.64 12.02
C GLY A 50 7.84 45.29 13.52
N TRP A 51 8.02 44.00 13.82
CA TRP A 51 8.24 43.55 15.19
C TRP A 51 9.52 44.14 15.79
N VAL A 52 10.64 44.10 15.06
CA VAL A 52 11.93 44.63 15.53
C VAL A 52 11.86 46.12 15.82
N VAL A 53 11.23 46.92 14.94
CA VAL A 53 11.11 48.37 15.12
C VAL A 53 10.25 48.71 16.35
N LYS A 54 9.16 47.98 16.57
CA LYS A 54 8.26 48.24 17.70
C LYS A 54 8.85 47.82 19.04
N HIS A 55 9.62 46.73 19.07
CA HIS A 55 10.05 46.09 20.31
C HIS A 55 11.55 46.24 20.60
N SER A 56 12.34 46.92 19.75
CA SER A 56 13.79 47.09 19.93
C SER A 56 14.15 47.68 21.29
N GLU A 57 13.47 48.75 21.69
CA GLU A 57 13.70 49.48 22.95
C GLU A 57 12.81 48.98 24.11
N SER A 58 11.85 48.11 23.83
CA SER A 58 10.93 47.60 24.85
C SER A 58 11.65 46.66 25.83
N LYS A 59 11.40 46.82 27.13
CA LYS A 59 11.86 45.89 28.18
C LYS A 59 10.95 44.66 28.32
N GLN A 60 9.87 44.58 27.55
CA GLN A 60 8.91 43.48 27.61
C GLN A 60 9.48 42.14 27.12
N PHE A 61 10.44 42.19 26.20
CA PHE A 61 11.11 41.01 25.65
C PHE A 61 12.57 41.01 26.07
N ASP A 62 13.06 39.84 26.45
CA ASP A 62 14.46 39.61 26.75
C ASP A 62 15.33 39.67 25.48
N ASP A 63 16.63 39.85 25.69
CA ASP A 63 17.59 39.96 24.59
C ASP A 63 17.65 38.67 23.77
N GLN A 64 17.40 37.50 24.38
CA GLN A 64 17.34 36.23 23.67
C GLN A 64 16.17 36.17 22.68
N THR A 65 14.97 36.63 23.05
CA THR A 65 13.83 36.67 22.13
C THR A 65 14.06 37.68 21.01
N LYS A 66 14.59 38.86 21.33
CA LYS A 66 14.94 39.85 20.30
C LYS A 66 16.00 39.32 19.33
N ALA A 67 17.01 38.61 19.84
CA ALA A 67 18.02 37.97 19.03
C ALA A 67 17.44 36.88 18.12
N LYS A 68 16.49 36.07 18.60
CA LYS A 68 15.80 35.05 17.76
C LYS A 68 15.06 35.69 16.59
N VAL A 69 14.31 36.77 16.82
CA VAL A 69 13.57 37.47 15.77
C VAL A 69 14.53 38.07 14.74
N GLN A 70 15.57 38.78 15.20
CA GLN A 70 16.56 39.38 14.32
C GLN A 70 17.35 38.33 13.52
N LEU A 71 17.69 37.20 14.16
CA LEU A 71 18.35 36.07 13.49
C LEU A 71 17.45 35.46 12.41
N LEU A 72 16.15 35.31 12.66
CA LEU A 72 15.21 34.80 11.67
C LEU A 72 15.07 35.76 10.48
N LEU A 73 15.08 37.07 10.72
CA LEU A 73 15.10 38.09 9.66
C LEU A 73 16.35 37.96 8.79
N ALA A 74 17.53 37.82 9.41
CA ALA A 74 18.78 37.60 8.70
C ALA A 74 18.75 36.30 7.85
N ARG A 75 18.21 35.21 8.41
CA ARG A 75 18.01 33.94 7.69
C ARG A 75 17.03 34.07 6.51
N ASN A 76 15.97 34.86 6.66
CA ASN A 76 15.05 35.16 5.55
C ASN A 76 15.80 35.81 4.38
N PHE A 77 16.58 36.87 4.64
CA PHE A 77 17.40 37.51 3.62
C PHE A 77 18.40 36.55 2.97
N ALA A 78 19.06 35.69 3.75
CA ALA A 78 19.98 34.69 3.23
C ALA A 78 19.28 33.68 2.30
N LYS A 79 18.05 33.27 2.64
CA LYS A 79 17.23 32.36 1.82
C LYS A 79 16.74 33.02 0.53
N SER A 80 16.38 34.31 0.58
CA SER A 80 16.05 35.11 -0.61
C SER A 80 17.27 35.56 -1.41
N GLN A 81 18.47 35.03 -1.12
CA GLN A 81 19.74 35.38 -1.78
C GLN A 81 20.15 36.87 -1.67
N ARG A 82 19.54 37.61 -0.74
CA ARG A 82 19.88 39.01 -0.41
C ARG A 82 21.00 39.04 0.62
N TYR A 83 22.18 38.58 0.21
CA TYR A 83 23.29 38.26 1.12
C TYR A 83 23.88 39.47 1.85
N ASP A 84 23.90 40.66 1.24
CA ASP A 84 24.39 41.88 1.90
C ASP A 84 23.49 42.30 3.07
N LEU A 85 22.18 42.29 2.86
CA LEU A 85 21.19 42.53 3.91
C LEU A 85 21.29 41.45 5.00
N ALA A 86 21.41 40.18 4.61
CA ALA A 86 21.57 39.09 5.56
C ALA A 86 22.78 39.29 6.47
N ARG A 87 23.94 39.64 5.92
CA ARG A 87 25.15 39.92 6.71
C ARG A 87 25.02 41.13 7.62
N SER A 88 24.35 42.18 7.16
CA SER A 88 24.07 43.34 8.01
C SER A 88 23.25 42.93 9.23
N GLU A 89 22.17 42.16 9.02
CA GLU A 89 21.32 41.71 10.12
C GLU A 89 22.01 40.68 11.03
N PHE A 90 22.80 39.75 10.49
CA PHE A 90 23.63 38.85 11.31
C PHE A 90 24.67 39.64 12.13
N THR A 91 25.27 40.67 11.56
CA THR A 91 26.22 41.54 12.28
C THR A 91 25.52 42.30 13.41
N THR A 92 24.29 42.74 13.20
CA THR A 92 23.44 43.32 14.25
C THR A 92 23.22 42.33 15.39
N VAL A 93 22.87 41.07 15.09
CA VAL A 93 22.70 40.03 16.12
C VAL A 93 23.97 39.84 16.93
N LYS A 94 25.10 39.67 16.24
CA LYS A 94 26.41 39.47 16.87
C LYS A 94 26.82 40.64 17.78
N ASN A 95 26.63 41.87 17.31
CA ASN A 95 27.10 43.06 18.04
C ASN A 95 26.17 43.46 19.18
N ARG A 96 24.85 43.32 18.99
CA ARG A 96 23.84 43.76 19.98
C ARG A 96 23.51 42.67 21.00
N TYR A 97 23.59 41.40 20.60
CA TYR A 97 23.18 40.25 21.41
C TYR A 97 24.32 39.24 21.61
N GLY A 98 25.55 39.72 21.78
CA GLY A 98 26.78 38.92 21.76
C GLY A 98 26.87 37.80 22.81
N GLU A 99 26.15 37.91 23.93
CA GLU A 99 26.13 36.87 24.98
C GLU A 99 25.06 35.79 24.74
N THR A 100 24.25 35.93 23.69
CA THR A 100 23.19 34.96 23.37
C THR A 100 23.70 33.85 22.44
N PRO A 101 23.15 32.62 22.50
CA PRO A 101 23.48 31.56 21.54
C PRO A 101 23.22 31.96 20.08
N GLN A 102 22.30 32.89 19.85
CA GLN A 102 21.97 33.42 18.53
C GLN A 102 23.13 34.21 17.91
N ALA A 103 24.03 34.79 18.70
CA ALA A 103 25.23 35.46 18.18
C ALA A 103 26.17 34.48 17.47
N ILE A 104 26.36 33.28 18.02
CA ILE A 104 27.17 32.22 17.41
C ILE A 104 26.51 31.75 16.09
N GLU A 105 25.19 31.53 16.11
CA GLU A 105 24.43 31.20 14.88
C GLU A 105 24.52 32.30 13.81
N ALA A 106 24.56 33.57 14.22
CA ALA A 106 24.74 34.69 13.31
C ALA A 106 26.15 34.72 12.71
N GLU A 107 27.20 34.39 13.48
CA GLU A 107 28.56 34.24 12.96
C GLU A 107 28.64 33.13 11.90
N PHE A 108 28.02 31.98 12.15
CA PHE A 108 27.88 30.93 11.13
C PHE A 108 27.15 31.44 9.89
N GLY A 109 26.03 32.16 10.07
CA GLY A 109 25.27 32.77 8.99
C GLY A 109 26.10 33.72 8.12
N ILE A 110 26.97 34.54 8.73
CA ILE A 110 27.90 35.41 7.97
C ILE A 110 28.82 34.56 7.09
N GLY A 111 29.47 33.54 7.65
CA GLY A 111 30.36 32.65 6.88
C GLY A 111 29.62 31.89 5.78
N GLU A 112 28.43 31.36 6.06
CA GLU A 112 27.59 30.63 5.11
C GLU A 112 27.10 31.53 3.96
N THR A 113 26.81 32.80 4.21
CA THR A 113 26.46 33.76 3.13
C THR A 113 27.65 34.06 2.22
N PHE A 114 28.87 34.22 2.77
CA PHE A 114 30.08 34.38 1.95
C PHE A 114 30.36 33.12 1.13
N LEU A 115 30.22 31.94 1.74
CA LEU A 115 30.35 30.65 1.07
C LEU A 115 29.33 30.49 -0.07
N ALA A 116 28.08 30.92 0.13
CA ALA A 116 27.04 30.90 -0.90
C ALA A 116 27.35 31.82 -2.09
N GLN A 117 27.95 33.00 -1.82
CA GLN A 117 28.43 33.92 -2.85
C GLN A 117 29.77 33.52 -3.48
N LYS A 118 30.36 32.38 -3.07
CA LYS A 118 31.69 31.90 -3.52
C LYS A 118 32.84 32.85 -3.15
N VAL A 119 32.65 33.71 -2.15
CA VAL A 119 33.71 34.55 -1.59
C VAL A 119 34.44 33.74 -0.52
N TYR A 120 35.28 32.80 -0.98
CA TYR A 120 35.88 31.80 -0.10
C TYR A 120 36.82 32.39 0.95
N ASP A 121 37.64 33.38 0.59
CA ASP A 121 38.61 33.98 1.53
C ASP A 121 37.93 34.59 2.77
N GLN A 122 36.81 35.29 2.57
CA GLN A 122 36.05 35.90 3.67
C GLN A 122 35.31 34.84 4.50
N ALA A 123 34.77 33.81 3.85
CA ALA A 123 34.16 32.68 4.56
C ALA A 123 35.17 31.91 5.41
N GLU A 124 36.39 31.74 4.90
CA GLU A 124 37.48 31.05 5.60
C GLU A 124 37.86 31.77 6.89
N LEU A 125 38.06 33.09 6.85
CA LEU A 125 38.34 33.90 8.06
C LEU A 125 37.27 33.74 9.15
N VAL A 126 35.99 33.70 8.75
CA VAL A 126 34.88 33.53 9.70
C VAL A 126 34.89 32.12 10.31
N PHE A 127 35.04 31.08 9.50
CA PHE A 127 35.04 29.71 10.00
C PHE A 127 36.32 29.36 10.77
N GLU A 128 37.47 29.94 10.44
CA GLU A 128 38.70 29.79 11.21
C GLU A 128 38.56 30.40 12.61
N LYS A 129 37.94 31.59 12.72
CA LYS A 129 37.62 32.18 14.02
C LYS A 129 36.72 31.26 14.84
N LEU A 130 35.67 30.70 14.25
CA LEU A 130 34.74 29.80 14.93
C LEU A 130 35.39 28.46 15.30
N ALA A 131 36.33 27.96 14.50
CA ALA A 131 37.10 26.75 14.79
C ALA A 131 38.05 26.90 16.00
N ASN A 132 38.32 28.14 16.43
CA ASN A 132 39.09 28.45 17.64
C ASN A 132 38.21 28.73 18.87
N SER A 133 36.91 28.42 18.81
CA SER A 133 35.99 28.55 19.94
C SER A 133 36.32 27.59 21.08
N ARG A 134 35.81 27.88 22.28
CA ARG A 134 35.89 26.99 23.46
C ARG A 134 34.83 25.89 23.45
N GLU A 135 33.76 26.10 22.68
CA GLU A 135 32.64 25.17 22.59
C GLU A 135 32.89 24.12 21.51
N LEU A 136 32.95 22.85 21.92
CA LEU A 136 33.30 21.74 21.01
C LEU A 136 32.33 21.63 19.82
N ASP A 137 31.03 21.78 20.03
CA ASP A 137 30.04 21.70 18.95
C ASP A 137 30.22 22.81 17.90
N VAL A 138 30.63 24.00 18.35
CA VAL A 138 30.95 25.14 17.46
C VAL A 138 32.21 24.84 16.66
N VAL A 139 33.26 24.33 17.31
CA VAL A 139 34.52 23.95 16.66
C VAL A 139 34.27 22.91 15.57
N ILE A 140 33.55 21.83 15.89
CA ILE A 140 33.29 20.74 14.94
C ILE A 140 32.43 21.22 13.76
N ARG A 141 31.39 22.02 14.01
CA ARG A 141 30.57 22.59 12.92
C ARG A 141 31.39 23.53 12.03
N ALA A 142 32.25 24.36 12.61
CA ALA A 142 33.12 25.27 11.87
C ALA A 142 34.13 24.51 11.01
N GLU A 143 34.75 23.46 11.53
CA GLU A 143 35.64 22.60 10.77
C GLU A 143 34.91 21.89 9.63
N PHE A 144 33.71 21.38 9.86
CA PHE A 144 32.90 20.81 8.78
C PHE A 144 32.68 21.83 7.65
N LEU A 145 32.32 23.07 7.99
CA LEU A 145 32.12 24.13 6.99
C LEU A 145 33.43 24.56 6.29
N ARG A 146 34.58 24.52 6.96
CA ARG A 146 35.90 24.65 6.32
C ARG A 146 36.17 23.53 5.33
N GLY A 147 35.76 22.30 5.63
CA GLY A 147 35.81 21.18 4.71
C GLY A 147 34.93 21.40 3.47
N VAL A 148 33.70 21.89 3.67
CA VAL A 148 32.80 22.26 2.56
C VAL A 148 33.38 23.39 1.71
N LEU A 149 33.99 24.39 2.34
CA LEU A 149 34.68 25.49 1.66
C LEU A 149 35.83 24.98 0.81
N SER A 150 36.71 24.15 1.38
CA SER A 150 37.85 23.53 0.68
C SER A 150 37.38 22.71 -0.52
N HIS A 151 36.32 21.92 -0.34
CA HIS A 151 35.73 21.13 -1.42
C HIS A 151 35.20 22.02 -2.56
N ARG A 152 34.50 23.11 -2.24
CA ARG A 152 33.98 24.08 -3.22
C ARG A 152 35.07 24.90 -3.91
N ARG A 153 36.22 25.09 -3.27
CA ARG A 153 37.42 25.71 -3.85
C ARG A 153 38.17 24.77 -4.79
N GLY A 154 37.93 23.46 -4.67
CA GLY A 154 38.57 22.41 -5.48
C GLY A 154 39.67 21.65 -4.75
N ASP A 155 39.97 22.00 -3.50
CA ASP A 155 41.04 21.40 -2.70
C ASP A 155 40.55 20.09 -2.06
N ARG A 156 40.49 19.04 -2.89
CA ARG A 156 39.95 17.72 -2.52
C ARG A 156 40.72 17.06 -1.38
N ASP A 157 42.05 17.16 -1.40
CA ASP A 157 42.90 16.54 -0.37
C ASP A 157 42.68 17.17 1.01
N GLU A 158 42.60 18.50 1.07
CA GLU A 158 42.31 19.24 2.30
C GLU A 158 40.88 18.96 2.78
N ALA A 159 39.89 19.04 1.89
CA ALA A 159 38.50 18.72 2.22
C ALA A 159 38.35 17.32 2.81
N ARG A 160 39.00 16.32 2.21
CA ARG A 160 39.03 14.93 2.68
C ARG A 160 39.64 14.81 4.08
N ALA A 161 40.78 15.46 4.31
CA ALA A 161 41.44 15.45 5.61
C ALA A 161 40.55 16.07 6.70
N ILE A 162 39.92 17.21 6.40
CA ILE A 162 39.00 17.90 7.31
C ILE A 162 37.77 17.04 7.61
N PHE A 163 37.09 16.49 6.60
CA PHE A 163 35.89 15.67 6.83
C PHE A 163 36.19 14.41 7.65
N ARG A 164 37.33 13.75 7.42
CA ARG A 164 37.77 12.62 8.26
C ARG A 164 38.05 13.07 9.70
N GLY A 165 38.75 14.19 9.88
CA GLY A 165 39.01 14.75 11.20
C GLY A 165 37.75 15.17 11.96
N VAL A 166 36.71 15.60 11.24
CA VAL A 166 35.37 15.83 11.80
C VAL A 166 34.79 14.48 12.25
N LEU A 167 34.75 13.47 11.38
CA LEU A 167 34.18 12.15 11.71
C LEU A 167 34.87 11.44 12.90
N ASP A 168 36.16 11.66 13.10
CA ASP A 168 36.91 11.11 14.24
C ASP A 168 36.52 11.79 15.58
N ARG A 169 36.00 13.02 15.56
CA ARG A 169 35.70 13.84 16.75
C ARG A 169 34.22 14.00 17.08
N VAL A 170 33.32 13.62 16.18
CA VAL A 170 31.89 13.96 16.30
C VAL A 170 31.12 13.02 17.24
N PRO A 171 30.47 13.55 18.29
CA PRO A 171 29.40 12.85 19.02
C PRO A 171 28.01 13.04 18.40
N SER A 172 27.81 14.06 17.54
CA SER A 172 26.50 14.40 16.94
C SER A 172 26.18 13.63 15.64
N ILE A 173 25.08 12.89 15.67
CA ILE A 173 24.66 11.99 14.60
C ILE A 173 24.35 12.74 13.29
N THR A 174 23.78 13.93 13.38
CA THR A 174 23.39 14.75 12.23
C THR A 174 24.60 15.23 11.44
N LEU A 175 25.59 15.81 12.12
CA LEU A 175 26.80 16.34 11.50
C LEU A 175 27.69 15.22 10.95
N ALA A 176 27.76 14.07 11.65
CA ALA A 176 28.47 12.91 11.14
C ALA A 176 27.85 12.39 9.82
N ASN A 177 26.51 12.34 9.72
CA ASN A 177 25.85 11.98 8.46
C ASN A 177 26.11 12.99 7.34
N GLN A 178 26.15 14.28 7.64
CA GLN A 178 26.53 15.32 6.68
C GLN A 178 27.99 15.18 6.24
N ALA A 179 28.92 14.95 7.16
CA ALA A 179 30.33 14.74 6.86
C ALA A 179 30.57 13.47 6.02
N LEU A 180 29.86 12.37 6.30
CA LEU A 180 29.90 11.16 5.47
C LEU A 180 29.42 11.43 4.04
N TYR A 181 28.33 12.17 3.89
CA TYR A 181 27.80 12.55 2.58
C TYR A 181 28.78 13.46 1.84
N SER A 182 29.25 14.54 2.46
CA SER A 182 30.22 15.46 1.84
C SER A 182 31.53 14.76 1.46
N LEU A 183 32.04 13.87 2.31
CA LEU A 183 33.22 13.06 1.99
C LEU A 183 32.96 12.11 0.81
N SER A 184 31.74 11.58 0.68
CA SER A 184 31.36 10.76 -0.48
C SER A 184 31.34 11.57 -1.78
N GLU A 185 30.97 12.85 -1.72
CA GLU A 185 31.04 13.76 -2.88
C GLU A 185 32.50 14.05 -3.27
N VAL A 186 33.39 14.21 -2.29
CA VAL A 186 34.84 14.30 -2.55
C VAL A 186 35.34 13.05 -3.28
N TYR A 187 34.96 11.85 -2.82
CA TYR A 187 35.34 10.60 -3.49
C TYR A 187 34.71 10.41 -4.87
N ARG A 188 33.49 10.93 -5.08
CA ARG A 188 32.87 10.97 -6.40
C ARG A 188 33.72 11.77 -7.38
N ASP A 189 34.17 12.94 -6.94
CA ASP A 189 35.00 13.83 -7.75
C ASP A 189 36.42 13.28 -7.98
N GLU A 190 36.93 12.44 -7.06
CA GLU A 190 38.17 11.65 -7.20
C GLU A 190 37.99 10.35 -8.01
N GLU A 191 36.79 10.05 -8.52
CA GLU A 191 36.45 8.79 -9.23
C GLU A 191 36.63 7.51 -8.40
N ARG A 192 36.62 7.64 -7.06
CA ARG A 192 36.73 6.53 -6.11
C ARG A 192 35.35 5.95 -5.77
N TYR A 193 34.72 5.34 -6.77
CA TYR A 193 33.33 4.90 -6.67
C TYR A 193 33.05 3.84 -5.58
N ILE A 194 34.02 2.98 -5.28
CA ILE A 194 33.87 1.96 -4.23
C ILE A 194 33.80 2.63 -2.85
N ASP A 195 34.71 3.55 -2.57
CA ASP A 195 34.73 4.29 -1.29
C ASP A 195 33.50 5.18 -1.17
N GLN A 196 33.12 5.87 -2.26
CA GLN A 196 31.88 6.65 -2.32
C GLN A 196 30.66 5.79 -1.96
N LEU A 197 30.49 4.63 -2.60
CA LEU A 197 29.37 3.72 -2.35
C LEU A 197 29.36 3.24 -0.88
N ASN A 198 30.53 2.94 -0.32
CA ASN A 198 30.65 2.52 1.07
C ASN A 198 30.25 3.62 2.06
N LEU A 199 30.61 4.88 1.79
CA LEU A 199 30.19 6.03 2.58
C LEU A 199 28.69 6.28 2.47
N LEU A 200 28.14 6.31 1.26
CA LEU A 200 26.70 6.54 1.02
C LEU A 200 25.84 5.47 1.68
N ARG A 201 26.28 4.22 1.66
CA ARG A 201 25.62 3.14 2.41
C ARG A 201 25.80 3.25 3.93
N THR A 202 26.63 4.16 4.44
CA THR A 202 26.76 4.43 5.88
C THR A 202 25.95 5.66 6.30
N VAL A 203 25.75 6.61 5.38
CA VAL A 203 24.89 7.79 5.60
C VAL A 203 23.48 7.36 6.05
N GLY A 204 23.01 7.99 7.12
CA GLY A 204 21.69 7.76 7.72
C GLY A 204 21.59 6.46 8.53
N ARG A 205 22.62 5.61 8.56
CA ARG A 205 22.68 4.42 9.43
C ARG A 205 23.39 4.71 10.75
N LEU A 206 24.29 5.70 10.77
CA LEU A 206 24.97 6.13 11.97
C LEU A 206 23.98 6.74 12.98
N GLY A 207 24.09 6.33 14.26
CA GLY A 207 23.33 6.92 15.37
C GLY A 207 21.83 6.66 15.41
N ARG A 208 21.27 5.95 14.43
CA ARG A 208 19.90 5.44 14.58
C ARG A 208 19.91 4.26 15.56
N ASN A 209 18.85 4.14 16.35
CA ASN A 209 18.59 2.90 17.07
C ASN A 209 18.63 1.74 16.06
N SER A 210 19.33 0.67 16.43
CA SER A 210 19.41 -0.55 15.63
C SER A 210 18.01 -0.93 15.14
N LYS A 211 17.86 -1.14 13.83
CA LYS A 211 16.59 -1.61 13.28
C LYS A 211 16.24 -2.91 13.98
N ARG A 212 15.01 -3.00 14.49
CA ARG A 212 14.51 -4.19 15.17
C ARG A 212 13.97 -5.23 14.20
N THR A 213 13.89 -4.90 12.91
CA THR A 213 13.33 -5.75 11.86
C THR A 213 14.34 -5.90 10.72
N HIS A 214 14.40 -7.09 10.15
CA HIS A 214 15.23 -7.40 8.99
C HIS A 214 14.45 -8.20 7.95
N THR A 215 14.61 -7.82 6.68
CA THR A 215 13.95 -8.50 5.57
C THR A 215 14.91 -9.51 4.94
N PRO A 216 14.55 -10.80 4.89
CA PRO A 216 15.41 -11.84 4.32
C PRO A 216 15.76 -11.55 2.85
N GLY A 217 17.00 -11.84 2.46
CA GLY A 217 17.53 -11.54 1.12
C GLY A 217 18.19 -10.17 0.99
N LEU A 218 17.96 -9.25 1.94
CA LEU A 218 18.72 -7.99 2.01
C LEU A 218 19.99 -8.19 2.84
N PRO A 219 21.09 -7.47 2.55
CA PRO A 219 22.28 -7.54 3.39
C PRO A 219 22.00 -6.92 4.77
N LEU A 220 22.38 -7.63 5.83
CA LEU A 220 22.43 -7.13 7.19
C LEU A 220 23.66 -6.23 7.34
N SER A 221 23.45 -4.91 7.35
CA SER A 221 24.51 -3.93 7.56
C SER A 221 24.77 -3.71 9.04
N ILE A 222 25.99 -4.00 9.50
CA ILE A 222 26.44 -3.72 10.86
C ILE A 222 27.43 -2.56 10.79
N VAL A 223 27.19 -1.52 11.58
CA VAL A 223 28.02 -0.31 11.64
C VAL A 223 28.38 -0.05 13.09
N VAL A 224 29.68 0.15 13.35
CA VAL A 224 30.21 0.49 14.67
C VAL A 224 31.04 1.77 14.54
N GLN A 225 30.80 2.69 15.48
CA GLN A 225 31.60 3.90 15.63
C GLN A 225 32.40 3.79 16.94
N ASP A 226 33.72 3.86 16.80
CA ASP A 226 34.74 3.71 17.83
C ASP A 226 35.65 4.94 17.82
N SER A 227 35.13 6.07 18.31
CA SER A 227 35.81 7.37 18.21
C SER A 227 37.09 7.44 19.06
N ASP A 228 37.17 6.70 20.18
CA ASP A 228 38.35 6.65 21.05
C ASP A 228 39.36 5.56 20.64
N LEU A 229 39.06 4.82 19.56
CA LEU A 229 39.82 3.65 19.11
C LEU A 229 40.01 2.59 20.20
N GLY A 230 39.17 2.60 21.23
CA GLY A 230 39.30 1.73 22.39
C GLY A 230 39.07 0.27 22.02
N ILE A 231 38.13 0.01 21.11
CA ILE A 231 37.75 -1.33 20.67
C ILE A 231 38.65 -1.81 19.52
N SER A 232 38.95 -0.93 18.57
CA SER A 232 39.77 -1.22 17.40
C SER A 232 41.25 -1.30 17.71
N ARG A 233 41.75 -0.62 18.75
CA ARG A 233 43.19 -0.48 19.08
C ARG A 233 44.04 -0.01 17.89
N GLY A 234 43.44 0.77 17.00
CA GLY A 234 44.09 1.21 15.76
C GLY A 234 44.19 0.14 14.67
N HIS A 235 43.63 -1.06 14.86
CA HIS A 235 43.48 -2.04 13.80
C HIS A 235 42.38 -1.62 12.81
N ASN A 236 42.53 -2.03 11.56
CA ASN A 236 41.58 -1.74 10.50
C ASN A 236 40.41 -2.73 10.41
N ARG A 237 40.34 -3.71 11.33
CA ARG A 237 39.33 -4.75 11.36
C ARG A 237 38.88 -5.11 12.78
N ILE A 238 37.59 -5.33 12.99
CA ILE A 238 37.01 -5.78 14.26
C ILE A 238 36.19 -7.06 14.02
N PRO A 239 36.45 -8.17 14.73
CA PRO A 239 35.67 -9.40 14.55
C PRO A 239 34.30 -9.30 15.24
N VAL A 240 33.25 -9.74 14.55
CA VAL A 240 31.87 -9.82 15.05
C VAL A 240 31.29 -11.20 14.71
N ILE A 241 30.45 -11.71 15.60
CA ILE A 241 29.68 -12.93 15.42
C ILE A 241 28.21 -12.55 15.29
N VAL A 242 27.55 -13.06 14.27
CA VAL A 242 26.11 -12.92 14.06
C VAL A 242 25.49 -14.30 14.22
N THR A 243 24.44 -14.40 15.02
CA THR A 243 23.77 -15.66 15.35
C THR A 243 22.26 -15.55 15.15
N THR A 244 21.63 -16.61 14.67
CA THR A 244 20.16 -16.70 14.57
C THR A 244 19.60 -17.61 15.66
N GLU A 245 18.49 -17.22 16.29
CA GLU A 245 17.77 -18.04 17.27
C GLU A 245 16.28 -18.12 16.90
N PRO A 246 15.64 -19.30 16.77
CA PRO A 246 16.14 -20.64 17.08
C PRO A 246 16.95 -21.34 15.97
N GLY A 247 17.04 -20.80 14.74
CA GLY A 247 17.68 -21.45 13.59
C GLY A 247 19.13 -21.91 13.84
N GLY A 248 19.87 -21.22 14.70
CA GLY A 248 21.18 -21.65 15.18
C GLY A 248 22.32 -21.49 14.17
N ASP A 249 22.10 -20.75 13.07
CA ASP A 249 23.16 -20.30 12.17
C ASP A 249 24.11 -19.32 12.86
N VAL A 250 25.39 -19.39 12.49
CA VAL A 250 26.46 -18.61 13.12
C VAL A 250 27.46 -18.18 12.08
N GLU A 251 27.57 -16.86 11.88
CA GLU A 251 28.49 -16.25 10.94
C GLU A 251 29.52 -15.35 11.61
N ARG A 252 30.79 -15.54 11.24
CA ARG A 252 31.91 -14.73 11.73
C ARG A 252 32.36 -13.78 10.63
N VAL A 253 32.19 -12.49 10.88
CA VAL A 253 32.53 -11.42 9.95
C VAL A 253 33.48 -10.43 10.58
N PHE A 254 34.23 -9.72 9.75
CA PHE A 254 35.07 -8.62 10.17
C PHE A 254 34.45 -7.31 9.71
N LEU A 255 34.24 -6.39 10.65
CA LEU A 255 33.97 -5.00 10.33
C LEU A 255 35.25 -4.39 9.79
N ILE A 256 35.17 -3.67 8.67
CA ILE A 256 36.32 -3.06 7.99
C ILE A 256 36.18 -1.54 8.04
N SER A 257 37.29 -0.82 8.21
CA SER A 257 37.30 0.64 8.10
C SER A 257 37.06 1.08 6.66
N GLY A 258 35.93 1.76 6.40
CA GLY A 258 35.46 2.15 5.07
C GLY A 258 36.07 3.45 4.50
N GLY A 259 37.28 3.82 4.92
CA GLY A 259 37.96 5.04 4.46
C GLY A 259 37.35 6.36 4.95
N ALA A 260 36.33 6.31 5.82
CA ALA A 260 35.60 7.44 6.36
C ALA A 260 36.29 8.14 7.55
N GLY A 261 37.24 7.45 8.20
CA GLY A 261 37.82 7.84 9.48
C GLY A 261 38.37 6.61 10.19
N LYS A 262 39.21 6.80 11.21
CA LYS A 262 39.85 5.68 11.92
C LYS A 262 38.85 4.91 12.79
N GLY A 263 37.79 5.58 13.25
CA GLY A 263 36.79 5.02 14.16
C GLY A 263 35.54 4.42 13.51
N LEU A 264 35.39 4.44 12.17
CA LEU A 264 34.16 3.94 11.54
C LEU A 264 34.36 2.58 10.89
N PHE A 265 33.67 1.58 11.41
CA PHE A 265 33.76 0.19 10.98
C PHE A 265 32.43 -0.32 10.46
N ARG A 266 32.46 -1.06 9.35
CA ARG A 266 31.25 -1.58 8.72
C ARG A 266 31.45 -2.93 8.07
N VAL A 267 30.39 -3.73 8.05
CA VAL A 267 30.26 -4.91 7.17
C VAL A 267 28.83 -5.06 6.68
N ASP A 268 28.68 -5.62 5.48
CA ASP A 268 27.40 -6.09 4.97
C ASP A 268 27.45 -7.62 4.95
N LEU A 269 26.62 -8.28 5.78
CA LEU A 269 26.46 -9.72 5.78
C LEU A 269 25.27 -10.08 4.91
N ALA A 270 25.48 -10.86 3.84
CA ALA A 270 24.38 -11.33 3.01
C ALA A 270 23.44 -12.20 3.84
N THR A 271 22.13 -12.03 3.65
CA THR A 271 21.12 -12.90 4.29
C THR A 271 20.30 -13.61 3.23
N GLU A 272 19.85 -14.82 3.50
CA GLU A 272 18.92 -15.55 2.64
C GLU A 272 17.97 -16.42 3.46
N LEU A 273 16.85 -16.80 2.84
CA LEU A 273 16.06 -17.92 3.34
C LEU A 273 16.75 -19.21 2.88
N GLY A 274 16.90 -20.17 3.78
CA GLY A 274 17.54 -21.45 3.46
C GLY A 274 17.90 -22.26 4.68
N PRO A 275 18.37 -23.51 4.47
CA PRO A 275 18.85 -24.35 5.56
C PRO A 275 20.15 -23.79 6.13
N VAL A 276 20.30 -23.91 7.45
CA VAL A 276 21.41 -23.36 8.23
C VAL A 276 22.76 -23.90 7.78
N LYS A 277 23.70 -23.02 7.45
CA LYS A 277 25.06 -23.39 7.03
C LYS A 277 26.13 -22.47 7.62
N LYS A 278 26.58 -22.84 8.80
CA LYS A 278 27.55 -22.09 9.61
C LYS A 278 28.89 -21.88 8.90
N GLY A 279 29.38 -20.64 8.95
CA GLY A 279 30.72 -20.23 8.58
C GLY A 279 30.93 -19.99 7.08
N ASP A 280 29.86 -19.81 6.31
CA ASP A 280 29.94 -19.59 4.86
C ASP A 280 29.83 -18.11 4.44
N ARG A 281 29.80 -17.20 5.43
CA ARG A 281 29.67 -15.74 5.30
C ARG A 281 28.33 -15.29 4.73
N LYS A 282 27.30 -16.13 4.86
CA LYS A 282 25.93 -15.79 4.48
C LYS A 282 25.02 -16.27 5.60
N LEU A 283 24.21 -15.37 6.13
CA LEU A 283 23.32 -15.70 7.23
C LEU A 283 22.04 -16.33 6.66
N GLN A 284 21.84 -17.63 6.89
CA GLN A 284 20.57 -18.27 6.58
C GLN A 284 19.58 -18.01 7.70
N VAL A 285 18.41 -17.48 7.35
CA VAL A 285 17.37 -17.08 8.30
C VAL A 285 16.03 -17.68 7.91
N THR A 286 15.17 -17.88 8.90
CA THR A 286 13.75 -18.22 8.74
C THR A 286 12.89 -17.11 9.38
N GLY A 287 11.61 -17.03 9.03
CA GLY A 287 10.65 -16.06 9.58
C GLY A 287 10.46 -16.12 11.10
N LYS A 288 10.82 -17.23 11.75
CA LYS A 288 10.78 -17.35 13.22
C LYS A 288 12.05 -16.85 13.91
N ASP A 289 13.11 -16.58 13.13
CA ASP A 289 14.40 -16.28 13.70
C ASP A 289 14.49 -14.86 14.26
N LYS A 290 15.33 -14.74 15.28
CA LYS A 290 15.87 -13.51 15.79
C LYS A 290 17.36 -13.49 15.50
N ILE A 291 17.82 -12.42 14.87
CA ILE A 291 19.24 -12.19 14.64
C ILE A 291 19.80 -11.44 15.84
N ARG A 292 20.89 -11.97 16.38
CA ARG A 292 21.69 -11.36 17.44
C ARG A 292 23.10 -11.13 16.93
N CYS A 293 23.68 -9.99 17.29
CA CYS A 293 25.07 -9.66 16.99
C CYS A 293 25.84 -9.54 18.30
N ASP A 294 27.03 -10.13 18.38
CA ASP A 294 27.92 -10.04 19.54
C ASP A 294 29.40 -10.12 19.11
N TYR A 295 30.30 -9.70 20.00
CA TYR A 295 31.73 -9.91 19.82
C TYR A 295 32.14 -11.34 20.25
N PRO A 296 33.16 -11.95 19.63
CA PRO A 296 33.70 -13.23 20.08
C PRO A 296 34.14 -13.19 21.55
N ASP A 297 33.92 -14.27 22.31
CA ASP A 297 34.27 -14.31 23.74
C ASP A 297 35.75 -14.05 24.03
N LYS A 298 36.65 -14.59 23.18
CA LYS A 298 38.09 -14.31 23.26
C LYS A 298 38.39 -12.82 23.13
N PHE A 299 37.66 -12.12 22.26
CA PHE A 299 37.81 -10.68 22.07
C PHE A 299 37.27 -9.93 23.30
N LYS A 300 36.07 -10.29 23.79
CA LYS A 300 35.47 -9.68 24.98
C LYS A 300 36.35 -9.79 26.23
N GLN A 301 37.07 -10.90 26.41
CA GLN A 301 37.99 -11.10 27.55
C GLN A 301 39.14 -10.08 27.58
N GLU A 302 39.50 -9.50 26.45
CA GLU A 302 40.56 -8.50 26.39
C GLU A 302 40.09 -7.10 26.83
N PHE A 303 38.80 -6.92 27.15
CA PHE A 303 38.20 -5.64 27.51
C PHE A 303 37.37 -5.75 28.79
N LYS A 304 37.32 -4.68 29.60
CA LYS A 304 36.49 -4.65 30.81
C LYS A 304 34.99 -4.51 30.51
N ARG A 305 34.64 -3.80 29.43
CA ARG A 305 33.29 -3.64 28.85
C ARG A 305 33.43 -3.31 27.37
N VAL A 306 32.70 -4.02 26.50
CA VAL A 306 32.57 -3.66 25.08
C VAL A 306 31.08 -3.49 24.81
N PRO A 307 30.58 -2.26 24.62
CA PRO A 307 29.19 -2.07 24.27
C PRO A 307 28.97 -2.51 22.82
N LEU A 308 28.14 -3.53 22.63
CA LEU A 308 27.42 -3.74 21.38
C LEU A 308 25.92 -3.60 21.66
N SER A 309 25.15 -3.25 20.65
CA SER A 309 23.70 -3.17 20.76
C SER A 309 23.11 -4.57 21.03
N ASP A 310 22.58 -4.80 22.25
CA ASP A 310 21.84 -6.01 22.65
C ASP A 310 20.42 -6.10 22.04
N VAL A 311 20.26 -5.65 20.79
CA VAL A 311 18.94 -5.60 20.16
C VAL A 311 18.71 -6.86 19.36
N ASP A 312 17.70 -7.63 19.77
CA ASP A 312 17.13 -8.71 18.97
C ASP A 312 16.48 -8.13 17.72
N ILE A 313 16.96 -8.55 16.55
CA ILE A 313 16.40 -8.18 15.26
C ILE A 313 15.47 -9.30 14.81
N ILE A 314 14.16 -9.04 14.77
CA ILE A 314 13.16 -10.00 14.28
C ILE A 314 13.12 -10.00 12.75
N ILE A 315 12.83 -11.16 12.16
CA ILE A 315 12.56 -11.24 10.73
C ILE A 315 11.18 -10.66 10.44
N ALA A 316 11.11 -9.72 9.48
CA ALA A 316 9.87 -9.13 9.01
C ALA A 316 9.98 -8.72 7.54
N ALA A 317 8.96 -9.04 6.76
CA ALA A 317 8.88 -8.71 5.35
C ALA A 317 7.48 -8.20 4.99
N ASP A 318 7.40 -7.32 4.00
CA ASP A 318 6.10 -6.91 3.47
C ASP A 318 5.57 -7.99 2.54
N GLY A 319 4.40 -8.55 2.87
CA GLY A 319 3.71 -9.51 2.03
C GLY A 319 3.11 -8.88 0.77
N GLN A 320 3.35 -9.48 -0.39
CA GLN A 320 2.71 -9.10 -1.66
C GLN A 320 1.69 -10.15 -2.06
N PHE A 321 0.45 -9.74 -2.31
CA PHE A 321 -0.62 -10.63 -2.74
C PHE A 321 -1.03 -10.33 -4.18
N ALA A 322 -1.09 -11.37 -5.01
CA ALA A 322 -1.52 -11.29 -6.39
C ALA A 322 -2.59 -12.34 -6.68
N VAL A 323 -3.62 -11.94 -7.42
CA VAL A 323 -4.72 -12.79 -7.89
C VAL A 323 -4.87 -12.58 -9.38
N SER A 324 -5.04 -13.67 -10.13
CA SER A 324 -5.24 -13.60 -11.57
C SER A 324 -6.13 -14.73 -12.08
N SER A 325 -6.81 -14.48 -13.20
CA SER A 325 -7.52 -15.51 -13.96
C SER A 325 -6.59 -16.48 -14.70
N SER A 326 -5.28 -16.19 -14.76
CA SER A 326 -4.25 -17.03 -15.35
C SER A 326 -3.10 -17.28 -14.37
N ARG A 327 -2.25 -18.29 -14.65
CA ARG A 327 -1.04 -18.52 -13.84
C ARG A 327 -0.23 -17.24 -13.75
N ILE A 328 0.11 -16.86 -12.52
CA ILE A 328 0.95 -15.69 -12.24
C ILE A 328 2.38 -16.12 -12.57
N ILE A 329 3.01 -15.42 -13.51
CA ILE A 329 4.42 -15.66 -13.89
C ILE A 329 5.18 -14.43 -13.46
N ASP A 330 6.34 -14.62 -12.84
CA ASP A 330 7.22 -13.49 -12.54
C ASP A 330 7.75 -12.93 -13.86
N SER A 331 7.22 -11.77 -14.28
CA SER A 331 7.84 -11.00 -15.34
C SER A 331 9.22 -10.59 -14.85
N LYS A 332 10.28 -11.02 -15.55
CA LYS A 332 11.62 -10.44 -15.34
C LYS A 332 11.50 -8.93 -15.48
N GLU A 333 12.20 -8.17 -14.62
CA GLU A 333 12.30 -6.73 -14.81
C GLU A 333 12.95 -6.47 -16.17
N GLU A 334 12.13 -6.13 -17.16
CA GLU A 334 12.59 -5.80 -18.49
C GLU A 334 13.42 -4.52 -18.41
N THR A 335 14.62 -4.58 -18.99
CA THR A 335 15.43 -3.38 -19.23
C THR A 335 14.69 -2.42 -20.15
N PHE A 336 15.03 -1.13 -20.10
CA PHE A 336 14.38 -0.10 -20.92
C PHE A 336 14.39 -0.46 -22.42
N SER A 337 15.48 -1.05 -22.90
CA SER A 337 15.64 -1.51 -24.29
C SER A 337 14.70 -2.66 -24.64
N GLU A 338 14.54 -3.65 -23.75
CA GLU A 338 13.63 -4.78 -23.96
C GLU A 338 12.16 -4.36 -23.94
N ARG A 339 11.80 -3.38 -23.08
CA ARG A 339 10.48 -2.75 -23.09
C ARG A 339 10.19 -2.05 -24.42
N LEU A 340 11.14 -1.28 -24.93
CA LEU A 340 11.00 -0.58 -26.20
C LEU A 340 10.86 -1.55 -27.39
N GLU A 341 11.62 -2.66 -27.38
CA GLU A 341 11.50 -3.72 -28.37
C GLU A 341 10.15 -4.46 -28.28
N ARG A 342 9.65 -4.73 -27.07
CA ARG A 342 8.34 -5.34 -26.88
C ARG A 342 7.25 -4.40 -27.38
N GLU A 343 7.28 -3.12 -27.01
CA GLU A 343 6.34 -2.12 -27.51
C GLU A 343 6.40 -1.98 -29.03
N ALA A 344 7.59 -2.06 -29.64
CA ALA A 344 7.75 -2.06 -31.09
C ALA A 344 7.13 -3.31 -31.73
N ARG A 345 7.39 -4.50 -31.18
CA ARG A 345 6.78 -5.77 -31.63
C ARG A 345 5.28 -5.81 -31.41
N GLU A 346 4.77 -5.27 -30.30
CA GLU A 346 3.34 -5.18 -29.98
C GLU A 346 2.64 -4.19 -30.91
N ARG A 347 3.29 -3.09 -31.28
CA ARG A 347 2.80 -2.18 -32.33
C ARG A 347 2.77 -2.84 -33.71
N GLU A 348 3.74 -3.68 -34.03
CA GLU A 348 3.76 -4.47 -35.28
C GLU A 348 2.74 -5.62 -35.27
N GLN A 349 2.43 -6.20 -34.11
CA GLN A 349 1.47 -7.31 -33.94
C GLN A 349 0.03 -6.86 -33.68
N ALA A 350 -0.22 -5.54 -33.60
CA ALA A 350 -1.54 -4.96 -33.33
C ALA A 350 -2.63 -5.31 -34.35
N ASP A 351 -2.27 -5.90 -35.50
CA ASP A 351 -3.20 -6.17 -36.60
C ASP A 351 -3.73 -7.62 -36.70
N LEU A 352 -3.39 -8.52 -35.76
CA LEU A 352 -3.84 -9.91 -35.82
C LEU A 352 -4.34 -10.46 -34.47
N ARG A 353 -5.67 -10.35 -34.28
CA ARG A 353 -6.51 -11.11 -33.30
C ARG A 353 -6.32 -10.77 -31.81
N VAL A 354 -6.68 -9.56 -31.41
CA VAL A 354 -6.82 -9.15 -29.98
C VAL A 354 -8.09 -9.74 -29.31
N SER A 355 -8.96 -10.44 -30.04
CA SER A 355 -10.24 -10.93 -29.51
C SER A 355 -10.16 -12.21 -28.65
N GLN A 356 -8.97 -12.70 -28.27
CA GLN A 356 -8.81 -13.99 -27.57
C GLN A 356 -8.16 -13.93 -26.19
N GLN A 357 -7.57 -12.81 -25.76
CA GLN A 357 -7.06 -12.69 -24.40
C GLN A 357 -8.09 -12.00 -23.52
N ARG A 358 -8.65 -12.75 -22.58
CA ARG A 358 -9.49 -12.20 -21.52
C ARG A 358 -8.60 -11.37 -20.58
N PRO A 359 -9.02 -10.16 -20.17
CA PRO A 359 -8.31 -9.38 -19.16
C PRO A 359 -8.08 -10.21 -17.89
N SER A 360 -6.93 -10.06 -17.24
CA SER A 360 -6.57 -10.77 -16.00
C SER A 360 -7.54 -10.50 -14.84
N SER A 361 -8.27 -9.39 -14.91
CA SER A 361 -9.31 -8.96 -13.96
C SER A 361 -10.68 -9.60 -14.22
N GLN A 362 -10.84 -10.40 -15.26
CA GLN A 362 -12.11 -11.05 -15.60
C GLN A 362 -11.97 -12.57 -15.59
N ILE A 363 -12.88 -13.24 -14.89
CA ILE A 363 -12.95 -14.70 -14.87
C ILE A 363 -14.35 -15.18 -15.25
N LYS A 364 -14.42 -16.30 -15.98
CA LYS A 364 -15.68 -16.99 -16.23
C LYS A 364 -15.96 -17.90 -15.02
N PRO A 365 -17.16 -17.84 -14.43
CA PRO A 365 -17.58 -18.79 -13.40
C PRO A 365 -17.30 -20.24 -13.82
N GLY A 366 -16.75 -21.04 -12.92
CA GLY A 366 -16.29 -22.41 -13.19
C GLY A 366 -14.78 -22.54 -13.44
N ASN A 367 -14.10 -21.47 -13.85
CA ASN A 367 -12.64 -21.49 -13.98
C ASN A 367 -11.96 -21.22 -12.63
N PRO A 368 -10.80 -21.82 -12.34
CA PRO A 368 -10.07 -21.50 -11.12
C PRO A 368 -9.41 -20.10 -11.21
N ILE A 369 -9.39 -19.39 -10.09
CA ILE A 369 -8.48 -18.24 -9.90
C ILE A 369 -7.15 -18.73 -9.35
N TYR A 370 -6.06 -18.12 -9.81
CA TYR A 370 -4.71 -18.37 -9.34
C TYR A 370 -4.34 -17.32 -8.30
N LEU A 371 -3.75 -17.78 -7.21
CA LEU A 371 -3.42 -16.98 -6.04
C LEU A 371 -1.93 -17.15 -5.77
N ARG A 372 -1.23 -16.04 -5.59
CA ARG A 372 0.18 -16.03 -5.17
C ARG A 372 0.37 -15.02 -4.04
N VAL A 373 1.04 -15.45 -2.98
CA VAL A 373 1.51 -14.58 -1.90
C VAL A 373 3.04 -14.68 -1.87
N LYS A 374 3.73 -13.55 -1.92
CA LYS A 374 5.17 -13.46 -1.64
C LYS A 374 5.33 -12.86 -0.26
N ASP A 375 5.66 -13.69 0.71
CA ASP A 375 5.84 -13.26 2.09
C ASP A 375 6.97 -14.06 2.74
N LYS A 376 8.11 -13.41 2.94
CA LYS A 376 9.34 -14.08 3.39
C LYS A 376 9.36 -14.38 4.88
N ASP A 377 8.59 -13.67 5.69
CA ASP A 377 8.54 -13.91 7.13
C ASP A 377 7.53 -15.01 7.53
N ARG A 378 6.78 -15.53 6.54
CA ARG A 378 5.91 -16.70 6.65
C ARG A 378 6.61 -18.02 6.34
N ASP A 379 7.88 -17.97 5.95
CA ASP A 379 8.75 -19.14 5.83
C ASP A 379 9.25 -19.54 7.23
N PHE A 380 8.92 -20.73 7.70
CA PHE A 380 9.03 -21.14 9.09
C PHE A 380 9.89 -22.38 9.31
N GLY A 381 10.32 -23.06 8.24
CA GLY A 381 11.21 -24.21 8.32
C GLY A 381 11.50 -24.86 6.97
N ASP A 382 12.18 -26.01 7.01
CA ASP A 382 12.65 -26.71 5.81
C ASP A 382 11.52 -27.47 5.05
N GLU A 383 10.35 -27.60 5.67
CA GLU A 383 9.17 -28.19 5.03
C GLU A 383 8.39 -27.15 4.25
N PHE A 384 7.58 -27.58 3.28
CA PHE A 384 6.71 -26.68 2.55
C PHE A 384 5.67 -26.05 3.47
N ASP A 385 5.82 -24.76 3.72
CA ASP A 385 4.89 -24.01 4.55
C ASP A 385 3.55 -23.76 3.86
N GLN A 386 2.53 -23.51 4.68
CA GLN A 386 1.17 -23.22 4.22
C GLN A 386 0.63 -21.95 4.84
N ILE A 387 -0.10 -21.19 4.04
CA ILE A 387 -0.82 -20.01 4.49
C ILE A 387 -2.29 -20.11 4.09
N VAL A 388 -3.17 -19.60 4.94
CA VAL A 388 -4.60 -19.55 4.66
C VAL A 388 -4.96 -18.13 4.24
N ILE A 389 -5.59 -18.00 3.07
CA ILE A 389 -6.21 -16.75 2.66
C ILE A 389 -7.72 -16.87 2.69
N LYS A 390 -8.40 -15.77 2.99
CA LYS A 390 -9.86 -15.66 2.90
C LYS A 390 -10.20 -14.79 1.70
N LEU A 391 -11.03 -15.33 0.80
CA LEU A 391 -11.61 -14.61 -0.32
C LEU A 391 -13.06 -14.30 -0.01
N THR A 392 -13.48 -13.08 -0.32
CA THR A 392 -14.87 -12.64 -0.16
C THR A 392 -15.37 -12.07 -1.48
N ALA A 393 -16.60 -12.42 -1.84
CA ALA A 393 -17.28 -11.89 -3.02
C ALA A 393 -18.36 -10.87 -2.60
N GLU A 394 -18.68 -9.91 -3.47
CA GLU A 394 -19.79 -8.95 -3.25
C GLU A 394 -21.15 -9.64 -3.11
N SER A 395 -21.29 -10.88 -3.60
CA SER A 395 -22.47 -11.72 -3.38
C SER A 395 -22.65 -12.17 -1.93
N GLY A 396 -21.66 -11.91 -1.06
CA GLY A 396 -21.63 -12.39 0.32
C GLY A 396 -21.07 -13.80 0.49
N ASP A 397 -20.53 -14.40 -0.58
CA ASP A 397 -19.87 -15.70 -0.51
C ASP A 397 -18.43 -15.55 0.00
N GLU A 398 -17.97 -16.51 0.80
CA GLU A 398 -16.64 -16.49 1.40
C GLU A 398 -16.00 -17.88 1.31
N VAL A 399 -14.74 -17.93 0.86
CA VAL A 399 -13.98 -19.18 0.78
C VAL A 399 -12.59 -19.00 1.39
N GLN A 400 -12.16 -19.99 2.16
CA GLN A 400 -10.79 -20.07 2.66
C GLN A 400 -9.98 -21.02 1.77
N VAL A 401 -8.81 -20.56 1.33
CA VAL A 401 -7.92 -21.32 0.46
C VAL A 401 -6.57 -21.46 1.12
N GLN A 402 -6.08 -22.69 1.20
CA GLN A 402 -4.72 -22.97 1.64
C GLN A 402 -3.78 -22.83 0.44
N LEU A 403 -2.81 -21.94 0.55
CA LEU A 403 -1.71 -21.82 -0.39
C LEU A 403 -0.51 -22.57 0.17
N LYS A 404 0.19 -23.27 -0.71
CA LYS A 404 1.39 -24.03 -0.36
C LYS A 404 2.61 -23.35 -0.96
N GLU A 405 3.71 -23.39 -0.24
CA GLU A 405 4.97 -22.88 -0.74
C GLU A 405 5.40 -23.58 -2.05
N THR A 406 6.02 -22.82 -2.97
CA THR A 406 6.46 -23.32 -4.28
C THR A 406 7.71 -24.20 -4.20
N SER A 407 8.63 -23.86 -3.29
CA SER A 407 9.86 -24.61 -2.97
C SER A 407 10.22 -24.29 -1.52
N PRO A 408 10.91 -25.19 -0.79
CA PRO A 408 11.37 -24.88 0.56
C PRO A 408 12.15 -23.57 0.60
N HIS A 409 11.85 -22.70 1.57
CA HIS A 409 12.51 -21.41 1.79
C HIS A 409 12.39 -20.38 0.66
N SER A 410 11.42 -20.56 -0.24
CA SER A 410 11.13 -19.57 -1.27
C SER A 410 10.46 -18.31 -0.72
N GLY A 411 9.66 -18.44 0.36
CA GLY A 411 8.73 -17.40 0.81
C GLY A 411 7.65 -17.06 -0.23
N VAL A 412 7.42 -17.93 -1.21
CA VAL A 412 6.42 -17.76 -2.28
C VAL A 412 5.40 -18.89 -2.20
N PHE A 413 4.16 -18.53 -1.93
CA PHE A 413 3.04 -19.44 -1.74
C PHE A 413 2.09 -19.36 -2.92
N GLU A 414 1.70 -20.51 -3.45
CA GLU A 414 0.78 -20.63 -4.58
C GLU A 414 -0.39 -21.55 -4.27
N GLY A 415 -1.51 -21.25 -4.90
CA GLY A 415 -2.70 -22.09 -4.84
C GLY A 415 -3.77 -21.62 -5.80
N THR A 416 -4.87 -22.36 -5.83
CA THR A 416 -6.00 -22.08 -6.73
C THR A 416 -7.30 -22.15 -5.96
N ALA A 417 -8.22 -21.22 -6.22
CA ALA A 417 -9.60 -21.31 -5.75
C ALA A 417 -10.52 -21.66 -6.93
N ALA A 418 -11.42 -22.61 -6.72
CA ALA A 418 -12.49 -22.87 -7.69
C ALA A 418 -13.51 -21.73 -7.63
N THR A 419 -13.95 -21.24 -8.79
CA THR A 419 -15.13 -20.38 -8.88
C THR A 419 -16.30 -21.18 -9.40
N GLY A 420 -17.51 -20.83 -8.99
CA GLY A 420 -18.75 -21.47 -9.44
C GLY A 420 -19.78 -20.43 -9.85
N GLU A 421 -20.80 -20.88 -10.57
CA GLU A 421 -22.01 -20.08 -10.74
C GLU A 421 -22.78 -20.07 -9.42
N LEU A 422 -23.25 -18.89 -9.02
CA LEU A 422 -24.16 -18.78 -7.88
C LEU A 422 -25.50 -19.44 -8.29
N PRO A 423 -26.03 -20.41 -7.52
CA PRO A 423 -27.27 -21.09 -7.87
C PRO A 423 -28.47 -20.12 -7.88
N ALA A 424 -29.58 -20.55 -8.51
CA ALA A 424 -30.82 -19.78 -8.54
C ALA A 424 -31.29 -19.42 -7.13
N GLY A 425 -31.66 -18.16 -6.94
CA GLY A 425 -32.10 -17.64 -5.64
C GLY A 425 -33.62 -17.56 -5.57
N ALA A 426 -34.17 -17.68 -4.36
CA ALA A 426 -35.57 -17.40 -4.09
C ALA A 426 -35.71 -16.46 -2.90
N GLN A 427 -36.65 -15.52 -3.00
CA GLN A 427 -37.03 -14.58 -1.96
C GLN A 427 -38.54 -14.59 -1.81
N ALA A 428 -39.06 -14.40 -0.61
CA ALA A 428 -40.50 -14.32 -0.37
C ALA A 428 -40.87 -13.06 0.41
N SER A 429 -42.16 -12.73 0.42
CA SER A 429 -42.73 -11.69 1.29
C SER A 429 -42.44 -11.95 2.77
N ASP A 430 -42.43 -13.22 3.15
CA ASP A 430 -42.37 -13.71 4.52
C ASP A 430 -42.12 -15.23 4.52
N THR A 431 -41.69 -15.76 5.66
CA THR A 431 -41.30 -17.16 5.82
C THR A 431 -41.59 -17.64 7.23
N ALA A 432 -42.30 -18.75 7.37
CA ALA A 432 -42.41 -19.44 8.64
C ALA A 432 -41.06 -20.05 9.05
N ILE A 433 -40.88 -20.25 10.36
CA ILE A 433 -39.67 -20.88 10.92
C ILE A 433 -39.44 -22.23 10.23
N GLN A 434 -38.20 -22.47 9.78
CA GLN A 434 -37.76 -23.68 9.04
C GLN A 434 -38.34 -23.87 7.62
N HIS A 435 -39.09 -22.91 7.07
CA HIS A 435 -39.68 -23.01 5.73
C HIS A 435 -39.18 -21.89 4.80
N SER A 436 -37.89 -21.92 4.48
CA SER A 436 -37.20 -20.90 3.66
C SER A 436 -37.70 -20.85 2.20
N PRO A 437 -37.67 -19.71 1.50
CA PRO A 437 -38.11 -19.59 0.11
C PRO A 437 -37.28 -20.44 -0.85
N LEU A 438 -36.02 -20.72 -0.50
CA LEU A 438 -35.15 -21.62 -1.28
C LEU A 438 -35.70 -23.04 -1.36
N MET A 439 -36.48 -23.47 -0.35
CA MET A 439 -37.13 -24.78 -0.36
C MET A 439 -38.25 -24.88 -1.41
N ALA A 440 -38.71 -23.77 -1.97
CA ALA A 440 -39.65 -23.80 -3.09
C ALA A 440 -38.99 -24.22 -4.43
N ILE A 441 -37.66 -24.17 -4.51
CA ILE A 441 -36.89 -24.39 -5.74
C ILE A 441 -35.80 -25.46 -5.60
N ASP A 442 -35.72 -26.14 -4.45
CA ASP A 442 -34.68 -27.13 -4.14
C ASP A 442 -34.90 -28.52 -4.78
N ARG A 443 -36.08 -28.74 -5.37
CA ARG A 443 -36.53 -29.98 -6.03
C ARG A 443 -36.73 -31.18 -5.09
N ASP A 444 -36.78 -30.98 -3.78
CA ASP A 444 -37.18 -32.03 -2.84
C ASP A 444 -38.70 -31.93 -2.58
N PRO A 445 -39.51 -32.95 -2.95
CA PRO A 445 -40.96 -32.90 -2.74
C PRO A 445 -41.37 -32.95 -1.25
N LYS A 446 -40.44 -33.20 -0.32
CA LYS A 446 -40.71 -33.21 1.12
C LYS A 446 -40.51 -31.84 1.78
N THR A 447 -39.78 -30.94 1.14
CA THR A 447 -39.55 -29.57 1.62
C THR A 447 -40.49 -28.62 0.91
N PHE A 448 -40.83 -27.52 1.56
CA PHE A 448 -41.70 -26.50 1.00
C PHE A 448 -41.47 -25.16 1.67
N TRP A 449 -41.62 -24.09 0.90
CA TRP A 449 -41.77 -22.75 1.46
C TRP A 449 -43.18 -22.60 2.06
N GLN A 450 -43.24 -21.92 3.21
CA GLN A 450 -44.48 -21.60 3.89
C GLN A 450 -44.41 -20.15 4.35
N SER A 451 -45.44 -19.37 4.03
CA SER A 451 -45.62 -18.02 4.55
C SER A 451 -46.05 -18.07 6.03
N GLU A 452 -45.92 -16.95 6.75
CA GLU A 452 -46.46 -16.88 8.10
C GLU A 452 -48.00 -16.97 8.08
N PRO A 453 -48.64 -17.62 9.08
CA PRO A 453 -50.09 -17.77 9.18
C PRO A 453 -50.75 -16.48 9.73
N ASP A 454 -50.40 -15.34 9.14
CA ASP A 454 -50.86 -13.99 9.55
C ASP A 454 -52.19 -13.57 8.88
N GLY A 455 -52.69 -14.35 7.92
CA GLY A 455 -53.88 -14.04 7.13
C GLY A 455 -53.68 -12.95 6.07
N ALA A 456 -52.47 -12.43 5.89
CA ALA A 456 -52.17 -11.37 4.93
C ALA A 456 -52.13 -11.93 3.49
N THR A 457 -52.83 -11.28 2.56
CA THR A 457 -52.80 -11.65 1.13
C THR A 457 -52.67 -10.40 0.26
N PRO A 458 -51.89 -10.44 -0.85
CA PRO A 458 -51.24 -11.60 -1.45
C PRO A 458 -49.87 -11.93 -0.85
N LYS A 459 -49.50 -13.21 -0.88
CA LYS A 459 -48.13 -13.66 -0.60
C LYS A 459 -47.30 -13.64 -1.88
N GLN A 460 -46.02 -13.34 -1.77
CA GLN A 460 -45.14 -13.17 -2.93
C GLN A 460 -43.93 -14.09 -2.84
N LEU A 461 -43.60 -14.74 -3.95
CA LEU A 461 -42.41 -15.56 -4.12
C LEU A 461 -41.69 -15.11 -5.40
N THR A 462 -40.47 -14.65 -5.25
CA THR A 462 -39.60 -14.17 -6.34
C THR A 462 -38.51 -15.19 -6.56
N ILE A 463 -38.32 -15.62 -7.80
CA ILE A 463 -37.28 -16.57 -8.18
C ILE A 463 -36.34 -15.87 -9.15
N ASP A 464 -35.11 -15.65 -8.70
CA ASP A 464 -34.04 -15.16 -9.53
C ASP A 464 -33.35 -16.36 -10.20
N MET A 465 -33.71 -16.58 -11.46
CA MET A 465 -33.14 -17.66 -12.27
C MET A 465 -31.71 -17.37 -12.76
N LYS A 466 -31.20 -16.15 -12.53
CA LYS A 466 -29.91 -15.59 -12.99
C LYS A 466 -29.71 -15.51 -14.51
N ASP A 467 -30.30 -16.44 -15.26
CA ASP A 467 -30.39 -16.47 -16.71
C ASP A 467 -31.79 -16.09 -17.21
N LEU A 468 -31.85 -15.41 -18.36
CA LEU A 468 -33.09 -15.23 -19.12
C LEU A 468 -33.52 -16.55 -19.77
N LYS A 469 -34.39 -17.30 -19.09
CA LYS A 469 -35.03 -18.49 -19.67
C LYS A 469 -36.41 -18.15 -20.23
N LEU A 470 -36.80 -18.87 -21.28
CA LEU A 470 -38.20 -18.87 -21.73
C LEU A 470 -39.03 -19.65 -20.73
N VAL A 471 -39.96 -18.99 -20.05
CA VAL A 471 -40.91 -19.66 -19.17
C VAL A 471 -42.14 -19.97 -20.01
N SER A 472 -42.45 -21.25 -20.18
CA SER A 472 -43.65 -21.70 -20.90
C SER A 472 -44.72 -22.25 -19.97
N ARG A 473 -44.33 -22.66 -18.76
CA ARG A 473 -45.21 -23.23 -17.75
C ARG A 473 -44.64 -23.04 -16.36
N ILE A 474 -45.50 -22.68 -15.41
CA ILE A 474 -45.22 -22.77 -13.98
C ILE A 474 -46.21 -23.76 -13.38
N ARG A 475 -45.66 -24.72 -12.64
CA ARG A 475 -46.43 -25.70 -11.86
C ARG A 475 -46.21 -25.43 -10.39
N LEU A 476 -47.30 -25.26 -9.65
CA LEU A 476 -47.27 -25.11 -8.20
C LEU A 476 -47.83 -26.37 -7.56
N THR A 477 -47.09 -26.92 -6.62
CA THR A 477 -47.46 -28.09 -5.83
C THR A 477 -47.53 -27.70 -4.36
N SER A 478 -48.63 -28.07 -3.70
CA SER A 478 -48.83 -27.84 -2.27
C SER A 478 -48.71 -29.18 -1.52
N PRO A 479 -48.10 -29.21 -0.32
CA PRO A 479 -48.06 -30.41 0.53
C PRO A 479 -49.45 -30.82 1.04
N ASP A 480 -50.37 -29.86 1.24
CA ASP A 480 -51.80 -30.10 1.49
C ASP A 480 -52.62 -29.66 0.26
N PRO A 481 -53.05 -30.60 -0.59
CA PRO A 481 -53.76 -30.31 -1.83
C PRO A 481 -55.22 -29.85 -1.64
N GLU A 482 -55.80 -30.03 -0.45
CA GLU A 482 -57.20 -29.69 -0.18
C GLU A 482 -57.33 -28.28 0.42
N ASN A 483 -56.39 -27.87 1.27
CA ASN A 483 -56.53 -26.61 2.03
C ASN A 483 -55.50 -25.52 1.69
N GLN A 484 -54.37 -25.86 1.04
CA GLN A 484 -53.22 -24.95 0.90
C GLN A 484 -52.84 -24.66 -0.56
N VAL A 485 -53.64 -25.10 -1.53
CA VAL A 485 -53.40 -24.79 -2.95
C VAL A 485 -53.80 -23.34 -3.24
N PRO A 486 -52.93 -22.54 -3.88
CA PRO A 486 -53.30 -21.19 -4.29
C PRO A 486 -54.47 -21.21 -5.29
N VAL A 487 -55.57 -20.57 -4.90
CA VAL A 487 -56.81 -20.50 -5.69
C VAL A 487 -56.70 -19.42 -6.77
N ARG A 488 -55.93 -18.36 -6.51
CA ARG A 488 -55.63 -17.31 -7.48
C ARG A 488 -54.15 -17.01 -7.52
N GLY A 489 -53.65 -16.57 -8.67
CA GLY A 489 -52.26 -16.16 -8.79
C GLY A 489 -52.01 -15.27 -10.00
N VAL A 490 -51.00 -14.41 -9.89
CA VAL A 490 -50.50 -13.56 -10.97
C VAL A 490 -49.01 -13.82 -11.09
N LEU A 491 -48.58 -14.14 -12.30
CA LEU A 491 -47.18 -14.29 -12.64
C LEU A 491 -46.67 -13.00 -13.28
N TYR A 492 -45.58 -12.48 -12.74
CA TYR A 492 -44.81 -11.36 -13.27
C TYR A 492 -43.47 -11.85 -13.79
N GLY A 493 -42.97 -11.16 -14.81
CA GLY A 493 -41.66 -11.36 -15.40
C GLY A 493 -40.82 -10.10 -15.29
N SER A 494 -39.51 -10.26 -15.13
CA SER A 494 -38.56 -9.15 -15.18
C SER A 494 -37.27 -9.59 -15.84
N ASN A 495 -36.65 -8.70 -16.61
CA ASN A 495 -35.33 -8.95 -17.22
C ASN A 495 -34.18 -8.39 -16.40
N ASP A 496 -34.45 -7.48 -15.47
CA ASP A 496 -33.46 -6.69 -14.74
C ASP A 496 -33.71 -6.65 -13.22
N GLY A 497 -34.74 -7.36 -12.75
CA GLY A 497 -35.18 -7.38 -11.35
C GLY A 497 -35.86 -6.09 -10.87
N ARG A 498 -35.90 -5.03 -11.69
CA ARG A 498 -36.45 -3.71 -11.35
C ARG A 498 -37.80 -3.49 -12.01
N PHE A 499 -37.90 -3.75 -13.31
CA PHE A 499 -39.14 -3.62 -14.07
C PHE A 499 -39.86 -4.97 -14.16
N TRP A 500 -41.04 -5.02 -13.55
CA TRP A 500 -41.88 -6.22 -13.52
C TRP A 500 -43.11 -6.00 -14.38
N PHE A 501 -43.38 -6.94 -15.29
CA PHE A 501 -44.56 -6.92 -16.14
C PHE A 501 -45.32 -8.22 -16.03
N ARG A 502 -46.63 -8.15 -16.18
CA ARG A 502 -47.51 -9.30 -15.98
C ARG A 502 -47.40 -10.26 -17.16
N LEU A 503 -47.21 -11.55 -16.87
CA LEU A 503 -47.11 -12.62 -17.87
C LEU A 503 -48.39 -13.45 -17.97
N ALA A 504 -48.98 -13.81 -16.83
CA ALA A 504 -50.14 -14.71 -16.77
C ALA A 504 -50.88 -14.60 -15.42
N GLY A 505 -52.01 -15.27 -15.29
CA GLY A 505 -52.69 -15.42 -14.00
C GLY A 505 -53.77 -16.51 -14.02
N ASN A 506 -54.21 -16.91 -12.82
CA ASN A 506 -55.29 -17.86 -12.59
C ASN A 506 -56.34 -17.23 -11.64
N PRO A 507 -57.65 -17.17 -11.99
CA PRO A 507 -58.23 -17.52 -13.30
C PRO A 507 -57.62 -16.71 -14.44
N PRO A 508 -57.67 -17.19 -15.70
CA PRO A 508 -57.14 -16.46 -16.85
C PRO A 508 -57.75 -15.06 -16.89
N GLN A 509 -56.91 -14.04 -16.80
CA GLN A 509 -57.30 -12.65 -16.96
C GLN A 509 -56.68 -12.12 -18.25
N ALA A 510 -57.34 -11.15 -18.89
CA ALA A 510 -56.88 -10.58 -20.15
C ALA A 510 -55.39 -10.18 -20.04
N THR A 511 -54.56 -10.81 -20.87
CA THR A 511 -53.16 -10.47 -21.03
C THR A 511 -53.06 -9.08 -21.67
N ALA A 512 -52.16 -8.25 -21.18
CA ALA A 512 -51.87 -6.97 -21.85
C ALA A 512 -51.39 -7.26 -23.28
N VAL A 513 -51.92 -6.54 -24.26
CA VAL A 513 -51.60 -6.66 -25.69
C VAL A 513 -50.10 -6.39 -25.90
N GLU A 514 -49.43 -7.20 -26.72
CA GLU A 514 -48.03 -6.96 -27.13
C GLU A 514 -47.90 -5.55 -27.72
N VAL A 515 -47.15 -4.66 -27.06
CA VAL A 515 -46.93 -3.27 -27.51
C VAL A 515 -45.85 -3.17 -28.60
N PHE A 516 -45.09 -4.25 -28.85
CA PHE A 516 -44.06 -4.29 -29.89
C PHE A 516 -44.14 -5.59 -30.71
N PRO A 517 -44.47 -5.54 -32.01
CA PRO A 517 -44.40 -6.73 -32.85
C PRO A 517 -42.94 -7.17 -33.03
N ARG A 518 -42.72 -8.49 -33.11
CA ARG A 518 -41.39 -9.05 -33.39
C ARG A 518 -40.90 -8.57 -34.76
N PRO A 519 -39.63 -8.13 -34.90
CA PRO A 519 -39.08 -7.85 -36.21
C PRO A 519 -38.97 -9.17 -37.00
N GLU A 520 -39.56 -9.21 -38.20
CA GLU A 520 -39.35 -10.31 -39.14
C GLU A 520 -37.86 -10.41 -39.47
N ALA A 521 -37.33 -11.64 -39.45
CA ALA A 521 -35.95 -11.90 -39.83
C ALA A 521 -35.78 -11.57 -41.32
N ALA A 522 -35.14 -10.44 -41.61
CA ALA A 522 -34.71 -10.09 -42.96
C ALA A 522 -33.77 -11.18 -43.49
N VAL A 523 -34.23 -11.90 -44.51
CA VAL A 523 -33.41 -12.81 -45.30
C VAL A 523 -32.39 -11.95 -46.04
N ALA A 524 -31.13 -11.98 -45.60
CA ALA A 524 -30.04 -11.35 -46.30
C ALA A 524 -29.82 -12.05 -47.65
N ALA A 525 -30.13 -11.34 -48.75
CA ALA A 525 -29.71 -11.72 -50.08
C ALA A 525 -28.17 -11.59 -50.16
N GLY A 526 -27.47 -12.73 -50.15
CA GLY A 526 -26.04 -12.79 -50.41
C GLY A 526 -25.77 -12.86 -51.91
N ASP A 527 -25.05 -11.88 -52.44
CA ASP A 527 -24.50 -11.88 -53.78
C ASP A 527 -23.54 -13.06 -53.98
N GLY A 528 -23.82 -13.85 -55.01
CA GLY A 528 -23.05 -15.04 -55.34
C GLY A 528 -21.87 -14.76 -56.27
N GLN A 529 -20.64 -14.94 -55.77
CA GLN A 529 -19.49 -15.25 -56.62
C GLN A 529 -19.28 -16.78 -56.69
N LYS A 530 -19.19 -17.28 -57.92
CA LYS A 530 -19.08 -18.68 -58.30
C LYS A 530 -17.68 -19.25 -58.02
N GLY A 531 -17.64 -20.44 -57.41
CA GLY A 531 -16.49 -21.37 -57.38
C GLY A 531 -16.97 -22.83 -57.52
N PRO A 532 -16.15 -23.76 -58.04
CA PRO A 532 -16.63 -24.84 -58.90
C PRO A 532 -17.18 -26.09 -58.18
N LYS A 533 -18.11 -26.76 -58.88
CA LYS A 533 -18.80 -28.00 -58.52
C LYS A 533 -17.87 -29.22 -58.47
N ARG A 534 -18.06 -30.10 -57.47
CA ARG A 534 -17.84 -31.57 -57.54
C ARG A 534 -18.91 -32.33 -56.70
N PRO A 535 -19.16 -33.63 -56.96
CA PRO A 535 -20.52 -34.13 -57.21
C PRO A 535 -21.26 -34.72 -56.00
N ARG A 536 -22.59 -34.73 -56.14
CA ARG A 536 -23.58 -35.38 -55.24
C ARG A 536 -23.44 -36.91 -55.23
N ARG A 537 -23.55 -37.51 -54.03
CA ARG A 537 -24.12 -38.85 -53.84
C ARG A 537 -25.55 -38.72 -53.29
N ARG A 538 -26.42 -39.62 -53.75
CA ARG A 538 -27.89 -39.61 -53.69
C ARG A 538 -28.40 -40.71 -52.75
N LYS A 539 -29.58 -40.46 -52.15
CA LYS A 539 -30.63 -41.40 -51.67
C LYS A 539 -30.31 -42.19 -50.38
N ARG A 540 -31.25 -42.53 -49.47
CA ARG A 540 -32.74 -42.65 -49.43
C ARG A 540 -33.16 -42.62 -47.93
N LEU A 541 -34.15 -41.85 -47.47
CA LEU A 541 -35.62 -42.07 -47.39
C LEU A 541 -36.14 -43.07 -46.33
N SER A 542 -37.20 -42.61 -45.65
CA SER A 542 -38.22 -43.29 -44.82
C SER A 542 -37.83 -43.53 -43.35
N ARG A 543 -38.68 -43.29 -42.34
CA ARG A 543 -40.11 -43.62 -42.24
C ARG A 543 -40.82 -42.84 -41.10
N THR A 544 -42.14 -42.76 -41.25
CA THR A 544 -43.21 -42.21 -40.39
C THR A 544 -43.23 -42.65 -38.91
N PRO A 545 -43.90 -41.88 -38.02
CA PRO A 545 -44.06 -42.17 -36.58
C PRO A 545 -45.38 -42.90 -36.26
N LEU A 546 -45.43 -43.60 -35.13
CA LEU A 546 -46.57 -43.94 -34.23
C LEU A 546 -46.05 -44.93 -33.15
N PRO A 547 -46.73 -45.14 -32.01
CA PRO A 547 -47.37 -44.22 -31.05
C PRO A 547 -46.74 -44.35 -29.64
N TRP A 548 -46.82 -43.33 -28.79
CA TRP A 548 -46.47 -43.48 -27.37
C TRP A 548 -47.72 -43.56 -26.51
N THR A 549 -47.70 -44.61 -25.70
CA THR A 549 -48.66 -45.08 -24.72
C THR A 549 -48.95 -44.06 -23.63
N MET A 550 -50.24 -43.95 -23.28
CA MET A 550 -50.72 -43.28 -22.08
C MET A 550 -50.17 -43.99 -20.84
N ILE A 551 -49.40 -43.28 -20.01
CA ILE A 551 -49.14 -43.66 -18.63
C ILE A 551 -49.84 -42.64 -17.74
N ARG A 552 -50.87 -43.15 -17.05
CA ARG A 552 -51.71 -42.48 -16.07
C ARG A 552 -50.90 -42.23 -14.80
N TRP A 553 -50.78 -40.98 -14.34
CA TRP A 553 -50.27 -40.66 -13.01
C TRP A 553 -51.38 -40.12 -12.11
N LEU A 554 -51.27 -40.51 -10.85
CA LEU A 554 -52.22 -40.37 -9.75
C LEU A 554 -52.59 -38.91 -9.45
N SER A 555 -53.82 -38.75 -8.97
CA SER A 555 -54.49 -37.50 -8.63
C SER A 555 -53.81 -36.74 -7.48
N GLY A 556 -53.30 -35.54 -7.77
CA GLY A 556 -53.02 -34.48 -6.80
C GLY A 556 -53.41 -33.13 -7.44
N SER A 557 -54.17 -32.30 -6.74
CA SER A 557 -54.66 -31.01 -7.26
C SER A 557 -53.49 -30.08 -7.55
N THR A 558 -53.34 -29.70 -8.83
CA THR A 558 -52.26 -28.87 -9.36
C THR A 558 -52.83 -27.59 -9.95
N THR A 559 -52.25 -26.44 -9.63
CA THR A 559 -52.57 -25.18 -10.30
C THR A 559 -51.50 -24.85 -11.34
N GLU A 560 -51.89 -24.71 -12.61
CA GLU A 560 -50.98 -24.40 -13.72
C GLU A 560 -51.18 -22.96 -14.21
N ILE A 561 -50.06 -22.25 -14.46
CA ILE A 561 -50.04 -20.90 -15.07
C ILE A 561 -49.09 -20.92 -16.26
N THR A 562 -49.56 -20.54 -17.45
CA THR A 562 -48.82 -20.60 -18.72
C THR A 562 -48.52 -19.22 -19.30
N PRO A 563 -47.26 -18.76 -19.26
CA PRO A 563 -46.81 -17.52 -19.89
C PRO A 563 -46.19 -17.74 -21.30
N ALA A 564 -46.00 -16.64 -22.05
CA ALA A 564 -45.51 -16.66 -23.45
C ALA A 564 -44.21 -15.85 -23.70
N SER A 565 -43.34 -15.63 -22.70
CA SER A 565 -42.15 -14.76 -22.84
C SER A 565 -40.86 -15.26 -22.14
N ARG A 566 -39.71 -14.66 -22.49
CA ARG A 566 -38.38 -14.91 -21.88
C ARG A 566 -38.05 -13.87 -20.82
N THR A 567 -38.01 -14.25 -19.54
CA THR A 567 -37.74 -13.34 -18.41
C THR A 567 -37.40 -14.12 -17.12
N GLY A 568 -36.84 -13.46 -16.11
CA GLY A 568 -36.93 -13.90 -14.69
C GLY A 568 -38.39 -13.91 -14.21
N ALA A 569 -38.69 -14.58 -13.09
CA ALA A 569 -40.09 -14.86 -12.68
C ALA A 569 -40.38 -14.47 -11.23
N ARG A 570 -41.49 -13.74 -11.01
CA ARG A 570 -42.04 -13.44 -9.68
C ARG A 570 -43.51 -13.79 -9.67
N LEU A 571 -43.91 -14.60 -8.70
CA LEU A 571 -45.29 -15.01 -8.54
C LEU A 571 -45.91 -14.31 -7.34
N SER A 572 -47.13 -13.82 -7.52
CA SER A 572 -48.00 -13.35 -6.43
C SER A 572 -49.22 -14.25 -6.38
N ALA A 573 -49.46 -14.92 -5.25
CA ALA A 573 -50.50 -15.93 -5.14
C ALA A 573 -51.42 -15.69 -3.94
N TRP A 574 -52.64 -16.18 -4.04
CA TRP A 574 -53.71 -16.02 -3.06
C TRP A 574 -54.27 -17.41 -2.70
N VAL A 575 -54.28 -17.72 -1.41
CA VAL A 575 -54.97 -18.90 -0.85
C VAL A 575 -56.24 -18.39 -0.17
N ALA A 576 -57.39 -19.01 -0.43
CA ALA A 576 -58.62 -18.70 0.28
C ALA A 576 -58.61 -19.42 1.64
N ILE A 577 -58.53 -18.67 2.74
CA ILE A 577 -58.61 -19.24 4.10
C ILE A 577 -60.10 -19.36 4.48
N PRO A 578 -60.64 -20.56 4.77
CA PRO A 578 -62.05 -20.69 5.15
C PRO A 578 -62.33 -20.01 6.49
N SER A 579 -63.35 -19.14 6.53
CA SER A 579 -63.86 -18.53 7.75
C SER A 579 -64.65 -19.56 8.58
N PRO A 580 -64.40 -19.70 9.90
CA PRO A 580 -65.17 -20.62 10.72
C PRO A 580 -66.57 -20.07 10.96
N SER A 581 -67.58 -20.71 10.36
CA SER A 581 -68.99 -20.45 10.60
C SER A 581 -69.37 -20.68 12.08
N ARG A 582 -70.05 -19.68 12.66
CA ARG A 582 -70.66 -19.71 13.99
C ARG A 582 -71.50 -20.97 14.25
N ARG A 583 -71.24 -21.67 15.36
CA ARG A 583 -72.27 -22.36 16.14
C ARG A 583 -72.23 -21.88 17.60
N ARG A 584 -73.41 -21.44 18.07
CA ARG A 584 -73.80 -21.21 19.47
C ARG A 584 -73.55 -22.49 20.28
N TRP A 585 -73.25 -22.49 21.58
CA TRP A 585 -74.13 -22.08 22.70
C TRP A 585 -73.34 -21.64 23.94
N SER A 586 -73.95 -20.69 24.65
CA SER A 586 -73.74 -20.16 26.02
C SER A 586 -74.16 -21.18 27.10
N THR A 587 -73.96 -21.06 28.41
CA THR A 587 -73.12 -20.33 29.39
C THR A 587 -73.39 -21.03 30.73
N SER A 588 -72.57 -20.75 31.75
CA SER A 588 -72.89 -20.93 33.17
C SER A 588 -74.29 -20.45 33.57
#